data_AF-G2QKW0-F1
#
_entry.id   AF-G2QKW0-F1
#
_cell.length_a   1.000
_cell.length_b   1.000
_cell.length_c   1.000
_cell.angle_alpha   90.00
_cell.angle_beta   90.00
_cell.angle_gamma   90.00
#
_symmetry.space_group_name_H-M   'P 1'
#
loop_
_entity.id
_entity.type
_entity.pdbx_description
1 polymer ?
#
loop_
_entity_poly.entity_id
_entity_poly.type
_entity_poly.pdbx_seq_one_letter_code
_entity_poly.pdbx_strand_id
1 'polypeptide(L)' 'MALASYSQCAHSFVMIKSDNTLIEWRCHDCHDGPFWFIWECRYCRHHTCRTCMDNA' A
#
# COMPACT_ATOMS: atom_id res chain seq x y z
N MET A 1 -0.69 -12.52 -25.79
CA MET A 1 -1.42 -11.74 -24.78
C MET A 1 -0.77 -12.05 -23.44
N ALA A 2 -0.42 -11.02 -22.68
CA ALA A 2 0.57 -11.04 -21.60
C ALA A 2 0.18 -11.95 -20.42
N LEU A 3 1.13 -12.76 -19.94
CA LEU A 3 1.10 -13.28 -18.57
C LEU A 3 2.02 -12.37 -17.76
N ALA A 4 1.47 -11.29 -17.24
CA ALA A 4 2.11 -10.60 -16.13
C ALA A 4 2.16 -11.63 -14.99
N SER A 5 3.34 -12.22 -14.79
CA SER A 5 3.63 -12.98 -13.59
C SER A 5 3.57 -12.00 -12.43
N TYR A 6 2.36 -11.78 -11.90
CA TYR A 6 2.18 -11.25 -10.56
C TYR A 6 2.87 -12.27 -9.67
N SER A 7 4.12 -11.96 -9.29
CA SER A 7 4.77 -12.66 -8.21
C SER A 7 3.77 -12.55 -7.06
N GLN A 8 3.09 -13.65 -6.73
CA GLN A 8 2.08 -13.69 -5.68
C GLN A 8 2.82 -13.44 -4.37
N CYS A 9 3.01 -12.16 -4.06
CA CYS A 9 3.54 -11.74 -2.80
C CYS A 9 2.54 -12.20 -1.76
N ALA A 10 2.99 -12.97 -0.77
CA ALA A 10 2.20 -13.26 0.42
C ALA A 10 2.09 -11.96 1.21
N HIS A 11 1.21 -11.06 0.75
CA HIS A 11 1.15 -9.70 1.24
C HIS A 11 0.93 -9.70 2.76
N SER A 12 1.91 -9.17 3.48
CA SER A 12 1.83 -8.97 4.92
C SER A 12 1.94 -7.49 5.16
N PHE A 13 0.79 -6.85 5.30
CA PHE A 13 0.70 -5.41 5.46
C PHE A 13 0.88 -5.00 6.93
N VAL A 14 1.62 -3.91 7.12
CA VAL A 14 1.77 -3.23 8.40
C VAL A 14 1.36 -1.78 8.25
N MET A 15 0.64 -1.25 9.24
CA MET A 15 0.23 0.15 9.24
C MET A 15 1.44 1.02 9.60
N ILE A 16 1.78 1.92 8.69
CA ILE A 16 2.75 2.99 8.91
C ILE A 16 1.95 4.27 9.20
N LYS A 17 2.28 4.91 10.32
CA LYS A 17 1.81 6.26 10.65
C LYS A 17 3.00 7.20 10.56
N SER A 18 2.82 8.33 9.91
CA SER A 18 3.83 9.38 9.94
C SER A 18 3.60 10.24 11.17
N ASP A 19 4.60 10.32 12.05
CA ASP A 19 4.54 11.19 13.24
C ASP A 19 4.63 12.68 12.86
N ASN A 20 5.09 12.98 11.64
CA ASN A 20 5.23 14.34 11.12
C ASN A 20 4.20 14.63 10.01
N THR A 21 3.64 15.85 10.03
CA THR A 21 2.64 16.35 9.07
C THR A 21 3.16 16.55 7.64
N LEU A 22 4.47 16.37 7.40
CA LEU A 22 5.11 16.55 6.10
C LEU A 22 4.96 15.34 5.17
N ILE A 23 4.63 14.16 5.70
CA ILE A 23 4.53 12.95 4.89
C ILE A 23 3.08 12.70 4.53
N GLU A 24 2.76 12.96 3.26
CA GLU A 24 1.47 12.67 2.66
C GLU A 24 1.50 11.30 2.01
N TRP A 25 0.72 10.34 2.52
CA TRP A 25 0.63 9.02 1.91
C TRP A 25 -0.47 8.97 0.85
N ARG A 26 -0.14 8.44 -0.34
CA ARG A 26 -1.12 8.10 -1.37
C ARG A 26 -1.07 6.61 -1.65
N CYS A 27 -2.25 6.02 -1.82
CA CYS A 27 -2.38 4.62 -2.21
C CYS A 27 -1.82 4.41 -3.61
N HIS A 28 -1.02 3.36 -3.82
CA HIS A 28 -0.48 3.07 -5.14
C HIS A 28 -1.53 2.47 -6.10
N ASP A 29 -2.60 1.86 -5.58
CA ASP A 29 -3.61 1.20 -6.42
C ASP A 29 -4.73 2.15 -6.86
N CYS A 30 -5.28 2.94 -5.92
CA CYS A 30 -6.38 3.87 -6.21
C CYS A 30 -5.93 5.32 -6.37
N HIS A 31 -4.67 5.63 -6.07
CA HIS A 31 -4.11 7.00 -6.04
C HIS A 31 -4.85 7.97 -5.11
N ASP A 32 -5.73 7.44 -4.26
CA ASP A 32 -6.47 8.21 -3.27
C ASP A 32 -5.55 8.66 -2.12
N GLY A 33 -5.94 9.75 -1.47
CA GLY A 33 -5.16 10.39 -0.42
C GLY A 33 -5.21 11.92 -0.50
N PRO A 34 -4.50 12.64 0.38
CA PRO A 34 -3.48 12.14 1.31
C PRO A 34 -4.07 11.46 2.56
N PHE A 35 -3.52 10.31 2.93
CA PHE A 35 -3.83 9.62 4.17
C PHE A 35 -2.77 9.90 5.24
N TRP A 36 -3.19 9.99 6.50
CA TRP A 36 -2.30 10.12 7.67
C TRP A 36 -1.57 8.82 8.01
N PHE A 37 -2.07 7.70 7.50
CA PHE A 37 -1.50 6.38 7.67
C PHE A 37 -1.70 5.56 6.40
N ILE A 38 -0.78 4.65 6.13
CA ILE A 38 -0.84 3.76 4.97
C ILE A 38 -0.43 2.36 5.37
N TRP A 39 -0.81 1.37 4.58
CA TRP A 39 -0.42 -0.02 4.78
C TRP A 39 0.74 -0.34 3.84
N GLU A 40 1.90 -0.65 4.40
CA GLU A 40 3.06 -1.09 3.65
C GLU A 40 3.19 -2.61 3.75
N CYS A 41 3.33 -3.30 2.63
CA CYS A 41 3.70 -4.72 2.65
C CYS A 41 5.16 -4.89 3.08
N ARG A 42 5.41 -5.73 4.08
CA ARG A 42 6.77 -6.02 4.60
C ARG A 42 7.72 -6.63 3.57
N TYR A 43 7.19 -7.28 2.54
CA TYR A 43 7.99 -8.00 1.55
C TYR A 43 8.23 -7.20 0.27
N CYS A 44 7.18 -6.63 -0.31
CA CYS A 44 7.28 -5.89 -1.58
C CYS A 44 7.30 -4.36 -1.41
N ARG A 45 7.11 -3.84 -0.19
CA ARG A 45 6.99 -2.41 0.10
C ARG A 45 5.91 -1.68 -0.70
N HIS A 46 4.88 -2.43 -1.11
CA HIS A 46 3.70 -1.86 -1.76
C HIS A 46 2.89 -1.07 -0.74
N HIS A 47 2.53 0.16 -1.08
CA HIS A 47 1.85 1.10 -0.20
C HIS A 47 0.39 1.24 -0.60
N THR A 48 -0.53 0.80 0.26
CA THR A 48 -1.96 0.75 -0.06
C THR A 48 -2.80 1.39 1.05
N CYS A 49 -3.95 1.96 0.68
CA CYS A 49 -4.94 2.36 1.66
C CYS A 49 -5.62 1.12 2.25
N ARG A 50 -6.33 1.28 3.37
CA ARG A 50 -7.00 0.15 4.06
C ARG A 50 -7.94 -0.63 3.15
N THR A 51 -8.68 0.06 2.28
CA THR A 51 -9.61 -0.57 1.33
C THR A 51 -8.88 -1.35 0.25
N CYS A 52 -7.77 -0.83 -0.30
CA CYS A 52 -6.98 -1.57 -1.27
C CYS A 52 -6.26 -2.77 -0.64
N MET A 53 -5.77 -2.62 0.59
CA MET A 53 -5.20 -3.72 1.38
C MET A 53 -6.19 -4.89 1.59
N ASP A 54 -7.46 -4.58 1.88
CA ASP A 54 -8.51 -5.59 2.08
C ASP A 54 -8.87 -6.36 0.78
N ASN A 55 -8.60 -5.74 -0.38
CA ASN A 55 -8.87 -6.30 -1.71
C ASN A 55 -7.62 -6.93 -2.38
N ALA A 56 -6.47 -7.01 -1.69
CA ALA A 56 -5.16 -7.38 -2.23
C ALA A 56 -4.74 -8.85 -2.00
#